data_AF-A0AAW0RMF3-F1
#
_entry.id   AF-A0AAW0RMF3-F1
#
_cell.length_a   1.000
_cell.length_b   1.000
_cell.length_c   1.000
_cell.angle_alpha   90.00
_cell.angle_beta   90.00
_cell.angle_gamma   90.00
#
_symmetry.space_group_name_H-M   'P 1'
#
loop_
_entity.id
_entity.type
_entity.pdbx_description
1 polymer ?
#
loop_
_entity_poly.entity_id
_entity_poly.type
_entity_poly.pdbx_seq_one_letter_code
_entity_poly.pdbx_strand_id
1 'polypeptide(L)'
;MEEAQAPNGVSPYKIDWPFNLWLVAILFFAYGCLVVSRKLLLLTVLLASAVILLFDRTSSWDETLTLLAELPLGLGSVLFFLCAPPSFRARHFRAFTICVNLAVYLHVGLGLLVPAEGTFRGWCGKAAAFWLWASLVQQGRYRGWTTLAPHDRMLVYTAASRVWILAHAVYRYILRTLPATYGAGHRCRLLDALSLGMALLLSRAAGLPFAHCFVMADALVVPAAAGWSAIADAFDLLPPVGESIGFDVERDLFLAGLQLSVALVAAAGIFDAWVDKSVEDEKREKARNPQPLQQLRKVPVPKSYEVYEV
;
A
#
# COMPACT_ATOMS: atom_id res chain seq x y z
N MET A 1 -49.93 10.25 8.83
CA MET A 1 -48.53 10.65 9.08
C MET A 1 -47.74 10.09 7.92
N GLU A 2 -47.50 10.91 6.91
CA GLU A 2 -46.54 10.59 5.86
C GLU A 2 -45.15 10.54 6.50
N GLU A 3 -44.46 9.42 6.36
CA GLU A 3 -43.04 9.32 6.69
C GLU A 3 -42.30 10.38 5.88
N ALA A 4 -41.75 11.36 6.60
CA ALA A 4 -40.85 12.34 6.01
C ALA A 4 -39.69 11.58 5.37
N GLN A 5 -39.62 11.66 4.04
CA GLN A 5 -38.51 11.16 3.23
C GLN A 5 -37.21 11.72 3.81
N ALA A 6 -36.41 10.87 4.46
CA ALA A 6 -35.11 11.25 4.97
C ALA A 6 -34.26 11.82 3.82
N PRO A 7 -33.53 12.93 4.04
CA PRO A 7 -32.88 13.67 2.98
C PRO A 7 -31.84 12.80 2.28
N ASN A 8 -31.85 12.86 0.95
CA ASN A 8 -30.95 12.28 -0.05
C ASN A 8 -29.53 11.92 0.42
N GLY A 9 -29.37 10.85 1.20
CA GLY A 9 -28.06 10.35 1.54
C GLY A 9 -27.38 9.68 0.34
N VAL A 10 -26.07 9.79 0.26
CA VAL A 10 -25.27 9.18 -0.80
C VAL A 10 -25.19 7.68 -0.54
N SER A 11 -25.50 6.86 -1.55
CA SER A 11 -25.32 5.41 -1.43
C SER A 11 -23.86 5.10 -1.06
N PRO A 12 -23.61 4.17 -0.13
CA PRO A 12 -22.25 3.78 0.22
C PRO A 12 -21.59 2.96 -0.89
N TYR A 13 -22.13 2.92 -2.11
CA TYR A 13 -21.47 2.39 -3.32
C TYR A 13 -21.28 3.45 -4.41
N LYS A 14 -21.74 4.69 -4.19
CA LYS A 14 -21.67 5.73 -5.20
C LYS A 14 -20.20 6.09 -5.43
N ILE A 15 -19.76 5.87 -6.67
CA ILE A 15 -18.46 6.33 -7.15
C ILE A 15 -18.63 7.77 -7.63
N ASP A 16 -17.74 8.65 -7.17
CA ASP A 16 -17.62 10.00 -7.74
C ASP A 16 -16.89 9.93 -9.08
N TRP A 17 -17.65 9.70 -10.16
CA TRP A 17 -17.11 9.56 -11.51
C TRP A 17 -16.37 10.83 -11.99
N PRO A 18 -16.91 12.06 -11.84
CA PRO A 18 -16.17 13.27 -12.19
C PRO A 18 -14.82 13.37 -11.50
N PHE A 19 -14.74 13.14 -10.18
CA PHE A 19 -13.47 13.15 -9.45
C PHE A 19 -12.50 12.10 -10.02
N ASN A 20 -12.97 10.87 -10.20
CA ASN A 20 -12.12 9.74 -10.59
C ASN A 20 -11.63 9.84 -12.05
N LEU A 21 -12.41 10.43 -12.96
CA LEU A 21 -11.96 10.68 -14.34
C LEU A 21 -10.79 11.66 -14.38
N TRP A 22 -10.86 12.76 -13.63
CA TRP A 22 -9.75 13.70 -13.49
C TRP A 22 -8.55 13.07 -12.81
N LEU A 23 -8.78 12.29 -11.74
CA LEU A 23 -7.71 11.56 -11.06
C LEU A 23 -6.98 10.62 -12.03
N VAL A 24 -7.70 9.87 -12.87
CA VAL A 24 -7.08 9.02 -13.89
C VAL A 24 -6.22 9.83 -14.86
N ALA A 25 -6.68 10.98 -15.33
CA ALA A 25 -5.89 11.86 -16.20
C ALA A 25 -4.62 12.38 -15.50
N ILE A 26 -4.74 12.83 -14.24
CA ILE A 26 -3.62 13.26 -13.40
C ILE A 26 -2.62 12.11 -13.23
N LEU A 27 -3.08 10.89 -13.00
CA LEU A 27 -2.23 9.72 -12.83
C LEU A 27 -1.51 9.32 -14.11
N PHE A 28 -2.16 9.42 -15.28
CA PHE A 28 -1.48 9.21 -16.56
C PHE A 28 -0.40 10.26 -16.80
N PHE A 29 -0.67 11.53 -16.48
CA PHE A 29 0.32 12.59 -16.53
C PHE A 29 1.48 12.31 -15.55
N ALA A 30 1.18 11.93 -14.31
CA ALA A 30 2.18 11.60 -13.30
C ALA A 30 3.06 10.42 -13.71
N TYR A 31 2.46 9.36 -14.26
CA TYR A 31 3.17 8.22 -14.84
C TYR A 31 4.09 8.66 -15.98
N GLY A 32 3.57 9.42 -16.95
CA GLY A 32 4.36 9.95 -18.07
C GLY A 32 5.55 10.80 -17.58
N CYS A 33 5.32 11.69 -16.62
CA CYS A 33 6.37 12.49 -16.01
C CYS A 33 7.37 11.63 -15.24
N LEU A 34 6.96 10.61 -14.50
CA LEU A 34 7.90 9.73 -13.81
C LEU A 34 8.83 8.99 -14.78
N VAL A 35 8.28 8.50 -15.89
CA VAL A 35 9.02 7.74 -16.91
C VAL A 35 9.94 8.67 -17.72
N VAL A 36 9.47 9.87 -18.07
CA VAL A 36 10.16 10.79 -19.00
C VAL A 36 10.96 11.87 -18.28
N SER A 37 10.36 12.60 -17.33
CA SER A 37 10.98 13.73 -16.64
C SER A 37 10.53 13.85 -15.17
N ARG A 38 11.26 13.19 -14.27
CA ARG A 38 10.98 13.20 -12.83
C ARG A 38 11.09 14.58 -12.20
N LYS A 39 11.91 15.46 -12.78
CA LYS A 39 12.03 16.86 -12.37
C LYS A 39 10.73 17.62 -12.63
N LEU A 40 10.04 17.33 -13.74
CA LEU A 40 8.74 17.91 -14.04
C LEU A 40 7.68 17.41 -13.05
N LEU A 41 7.72 16.12 -12.71
CA LEU A 41 6.81 15.58 -11.68
C LEU A 41 7.05 16.23 -10.32
N LEU A 42 8.32 16.36 -9.90
CA LEU A 42 8.69 17.03 -8.65
C LEU A 42 8.20 18.49 -8.64
N LEU A 43 8.43 19.25 -9.71
CA LEU A 43 7.96 20.61 -9.83
C LEU A 43 6.43 20.68 -9.71
N THR A 44 5.71 19.76 -10.35
CA THR A 44 4.24 19.68 -10.28
C THR A 44 3.78 19.41 -8.85
N VAL A 45 4.41 18.47 -8.14
CA VAL A 45 4.08 18.17 -6.74
C VAL A 45 4.31 19.37 -5.84
N LEU A 46 5.43 20.08 -6.00
CA LEU A 46 5.74 21.28 -5.22
C LEU A 46 4.77 22.42 -5.53
N LEU A 47 4.42 22.62 -6.81
CA LEU A 47 3.45 23.65 -7.22
C LEU A 47 2.06 23.34 -6.69
N ALA A 48 1.60 22.09 -6.80
CA ALA A 48 0.31 21.66 -6.22
C ALA A 48 0.28 21.87 -4.70
N SER A 49 1.38 21.53 -4.01
CA SER A 49 1.51 21.76 -2.57
C SER A 49 1.42 23.26 -2.21
N ALA A 50 2.07 24.12 -3.01
CA ALA A 50 2.01 25.57 -2.83
C ALA A 50 0.61 26.12 -3.09
N VAL A 51 -0.09 25.65 -4.13
CA VAL A 51 -1.48 26.04 -4.42
C VAL A 51 -2.38 25.65 -3.25
N ILE A 52 -2.29 24.42 -2.74
CA ILE A 52 -3.07 23.99 -1.57
C ILE A 52 -2.81 24.90 -0.38
N LEU A 53 -1.53 25.13 -0.02
CA LEU A 53 -1.19 25.99 1.13
C LEU A 53 -1.67 27.44 1.00
N LEU A 54 -1.76 27.98 -0.22
CA LEU A 54 -2.15 29.37 -0.45
C LEU A 54 -3.68 29.55 -0.55
N PHE A 55 -4.39 28.54 -1.06
CA PHE A 55 -5.79 28.68 -1.44
C PHE A 55 -6.75 27.80 -0.62
N ASP A 56 -6.27 26.72 -0.01
CA ASP A 56 -7.11 25.89 0.86
C ASP A 56 -7.37 26.61 2.18
N ARG A 57 -8.62 27.05 2.35
CA ARG A 57 -9.14 27.68 3.57
C ARG A 57 -10.15 26.80 4.30
N THR A 58 -10.44 25.65 3.72
CA THR A 58 -11.53 24.76 4.13
C THR A 58 -11.04 23.62 4.99
N SER A 59 -9.81 23.18 4.80
CA SER A 59 -9.27 22.06 5.55
C SER A 59 -8.95 22.39 7.00
N SER A 60 -9.15 21.38 7.86
CA SER A 60 -8.67 21.41 9.23
C SER A 60 -7.14 21.36 9.28
N TRP A 61 -6.55 21.68 10.44
CA TRP A 61 -5.12 21.53 10.65
C TRP A 61 -4.64 20.09 10.46
N ASP A 62 -5.44 19.10 10.89
CA ASP A 62 -5.10 17.69 10.74
C ASP A 62 -5.09 17.25 9.27
N GLU A 63 -6.05 17.71 8.47
CA GLU A 63 -6.11 17.48 7.02
C GLU A 63 -4.94 18.15 6.30
N THR A 64 -4.63 19.40 6.66
CA THR A 64 -3.49 20.14 6.10
C THR A 64 -2.17 19.43 6.40
N LEU A 65 -1.97 18.97 7.64
CA LEU A 65 -0.77 18.21 8.03
C LEU A 65 -0.68 16.89 7.27
N THR A 66 -1.81 16.21 7.04
CA THR A 66 -1.86 14.98 6.24
C THR A 66 -1.47 15.25 4.79
N LEU A 67 -2.01 16.32 4.18
CA LEU A 67 -1.64 16.73 2.82
C LEU A 67 -0.15 17.06 2.70
N LEU A 68 0.42 17.77 3.68
CA LEU A 68 1.85 18.08 3.71
C LEU A 68 2.73 16.83 3.90
N ALA A 69 2.27 15.88 4.71
CA ALA A 69 2.95 14.61 4.90
C ALA A 69 2.95 13.76 3.62
N GLU A 70 1.85 13.76 2.85
CA GLU A 70 1.69 12.95 1.65
C GLU A 70 2.37 13.55 0.40
N LEU A 71 2.16 14.84 0.14
CA LEU A 71 2.61 15.50 -1.09
C LEU A 71 4.08 15.95 -1.03
N PRO A 72 4.44 17.06 -0.36
CA PRO A 72 5.81 17.55 -0.41
C PRO A 72 6.78 16.68 0.41
N LEU A 73 6.37 16.19 1.58
CA LEU A 73 7.24 15.36 2.42
C LEU A 73 7.29 13.90 1.98
N GLY A 74 6.17 13.34 1.54
CA GLY A 74 6.08 11.97 1.04
C GLY A 74 6.61 11.85 -0.38
N LEU A 75 5.73 12.07 -1.37
CA LEU A 75 6.07 11.92 -2.78
C LEU A 75 7.21 12.87 -3.22
N GLY A 76 7.20 14.12 -2.75
CA GLY A 76 8.22 15.12 -3.06
C GLY A 76 9.62 14.70 -2.63
N SER A 77 9.78 14.13 -1.42
CA SER A 77 11.09 13.65 -0.96
C SER A 77 11.59 12.44 -1.76
N VAL A 78 10.70 11.52 -2.15
CA VAL A 78 11.03 10.38 -3.01
C VAL A 78 11.50 10.88 -4.38
N LEU A 79 10.77 11.80 -4.99
CA LEU A 79 11.13 12.37 -6.30
C LEU A 79 12.42 13.19 -6.24
N PHE A 80 12.62 13.97 -5.17
CA PHE A 80 13.86 14.68 -4.93
C PHE A 80 15.04 13.72 -4.84
N PHE A 81 14.93 12.65 -4.04
CA PHE A 81 15.97 11.63 -3.92
C PHE A 81 16.27 10.97 -5.27
N LEU A 82 15.24 10.66 -6.07
CA LEU A 82 15.40 10.09 -7.40
C LEU A 82 16.06 11.07 -8.40
N CYS A 83 15.81 12.37 -8.27
CA CYS A 83 16.41 13.42 -9.11
C CYS A 83 17.83 13.80 -8.68
N ALA A 84 18.24 13.46 -7.46
CA ALA A 84 19.52 13.84 -6.91
C ALA A 84 20.71 13.17 -7.64
N PRO A 85 21.91 13.79 -7.62
CA PRO A 85 23.10 13.19 -8.22
C PRO A 85 23.42 11.80 -7.64
N PRO A 86 24.04 10.88 -8.42
CA PRO A 86 24.37 9.53 -7.95
C PRO A 86 25.20 9.51 -6.65
N SER A 87 26.12 10.47 -6.49
CA SER A 87 26.94 10.62 -5.27
C SER A 87 26.09 10.93 -4.03
N PHE A 88 25.08 11.79 -4.17
CA PHE A 88 24.14 12.11 -3.11
C PHE A 88 23.28 10.88 -2.75
N ARG A 89 22.74 10.19 -3.77
CA ARG A 89 21.94 8.98 -3.58
C ARG A 89 22.74 7.90 -2.85
N ALA A 90 23.95 7.60 -3.30
CA ALA A 90 24.81 6.60 -2.66
C ALA A 90 25.11 6.93 -1.19
N ARG A 91 25.41 8.20 -0.88
CA ARG A 91 25.72 8.65 0.47
C ARG A 91 24.53 8.54 1.43
N HIS A 92 23.33 8.87 0.96
CA HIS A 92 22.13 8.96 1.80
C HIS A 92 21.17 7.77 1.66
N PHE A 93 21.48 6.78 0.82
CA PHE A 93 20.59 5.66 0.52
C PHE A 93 20.10 4.93 1.78
N ARG A 94 21.00 4.71 2.75
CA ARG A 94 20.66 4.04 4.01
C ARG A 94 19.68 4.85 4.84
N ALA A 95 19.93 6.15 5.01
CA ALA A 95 19.03 7.05 5.75
C ALA A 95 17.67 7.15 5.06
N PHE A 96 17.67 7.31 3.73
CA PHE A 96 16.46 7.33 2.92
C PHE A 96 15.64 6.04 3.06
N THR A 97 16.30 4.87 3.06
CA THR A 97 15.65 3.57 3.29
C THR A 97 14.96 3.51 4.66
N ILE A 98 15.59 4.03 5.70
CA ILE A 98 15.00 4.10 7.05
C ILE A 98 13.76 5.01 7.03
N CYS A 99 13.87 6.22 6.45
CA CYS A 99 12.75 7.16 6.35
C CYS A 99 11.56 6.56 5.58
N VAL A 100 11.82 5.92 4.44
CA VAL A 100 10.76 5.27 3.65
C VAL A 100 10.11 4.13 4.42
N ASN A 101 10.89 3.30 5.11
CA ASN A 101 10.33 2.25 5.97
C ASN A 101 9.43 2.81 7.06
N LEU A 102 9.89 3.83 7.78
CA LEU A 102 9.10 4.48 8.83
C LEU A 102 7.80 5.06 8.26
N ALA A 103 7.88 5.76 7.12
CA ALA A 103 6.70 6.33 6.46
C ALA A 103 5.70 5.25 6.04
N VAL A 104 6.17 4.16 5.42
CA VAL A 104 5.32 3.04 5.00
C VAL A 104 4.65 2.36 6.21
N TYR A 105 5.42 2.06 7.27
CA TYR A 105 4.85 1.41 8.46
C TYR A 105 3.89 2.33 9.21
N LEU A 106 4.20 3.62 9.30
CA LEU A 106 3.31 4.59 9.91
C LEU A 106 2.01 4.69 9.11
N HIS A 107 2.09 4.83 7.78
CA HIS A 107 0.91 4.93 6.92
C HIS A 107 -0.02 3.71 7.05
N VAL A 108 0.53 2.49 7.04
CA VAL A 108 -0.27 1.28 7.29
C VAL A 108 -0.79 1.25 8.73
N GLY A 109 0.02 1.66 9.70
CA GLY A 109 -0.31 1.70 11.12
C GLY A 109 -1.43 2.68 11.47
N LEU A 110 -1.60 3.77 10.70
CA LEU A 110 -2.71 4.72 10.87
C LEU A 110 -4.08 4.03 10.75
N GLY A 111 -4.17 2.89 10.06
CA GLY A 111 -5.38 2.06 10.02
C GLY A 111 -5.88 1.63 11.41
N LEU A 112 -4.99 1.53 12.41
CA LEU A 112 -5.34 1.20 13.80
C LEU A 112 -6.08 2.34 14.51
N LEU A 113 -5.86 3.58 14.05
CA LEU A 113 -6.43 4.79 14.65
C LEU A 113 -7.82 5.10 14.11
N VAL A 114 -8.26 4.43 13.04
CA VAL A 114 -9.62 4.58 12.52
C VAL A 114 -10.61 4.18 13.62
N PRO A 115 -11.55 5.05 14.00
CA PRO A 115 -12.47 4.77 15.09
C PRO A 115 -13.37 3.59 14.73
N ALA A 116 -13.55 2.68 15.70
CA ALA A 116 -14.42 1.51 15.52
C ALA A 116 -15.90 1.87 15.70
N GLU A 117 -16.20 3.04 16.28
CA GLU A 117 -17.55 3.56 16.54
C GLU A 117 -18.45 2.58 17.31
N GLY A 118 -17.85 1.68 18.10
CA GLY A 118 -18.56 0.62 18.83
C GLY A 118 -19.14 -0.49 17.94
N THR A 119 -18.88 -0.47 16.63
CA THR A 119 -19.43 -1.45 15.68
C THR A 119 -18.56 -2.71 15.62
N PHE A 120 -19.19 -3.88 15.44
CA PHE A 120 -18.47 -5.15 15.24
C PHE A 120 -17.50 -5.07 14.05
N ARG A 121 -17.96 -4.48 12.94
CA ARG A 121 -17.17 -4.24 11.75
C ARG A 121 -15.95 -3.34 12.02
N GLY A 122 -16.12 -2.27 12.78
CA GLY A 122 -15.01 -1.41 13.19
C GLY A 122 -13.93 -2.17 13.97
N TRP A 123 -14.33 -3.08 14.87
CA TRP A 123 -13.38 -3.95 15.59
C TRP A 123 -12.67 -4.95 14.66
N CYS A 124 -13.37 -5.57 13.72
CA CYS A 124 -12.76 -6.42 12.71
C CYS A 124 -11.76 -5.65 11.85
N GLY A 125 -12.09 -4.41 11.48
CA GLY A 125 -11.20 -3.49 10.78
C GLY A 125 -9.91 -3.22 11.56
N LYS A 126 -10.00 -2.90 12.86
CA LYS A 126 -8.82 -2.71 13.72
C LYS A 126 -7.96 -3.96 13.82
N ALA A 127 -8.57 -5.14 13.97
CA ALA A 127 -7.85 -6.40 13.99
C ALA A 127 -7.10 -6.64 12.66
N ALA A 128 -7.76 -6.41 11.53
CA ALA A 128 -7.15 -6.53 10.21
C ALA A 128 -5.97 -5.56 10.03
N ALA A 129 -6.14 -4.29 10.46
CA ALA A 129 -5.10 -3.27 10.43
C ALA A 129 -3.87 -3.69 11.24
N PHE A 130 -4.10 -4.22 12.46
CA PHE A 130 -3.04 -4.71 13.34
C PHE A 130 -2.21 -5.80 12.67
N TRP A 131 -2.86 -6.83 12.13
CA TRP A 131 -2.16 -7.95 11.51
C TRP A 131 -1.48 -7.56 10.19
N LEU A 132 -2.07 -6.67 9.39
CA LEU A 132 -1.43 -6.12 8.20
C LEU A 132 -0.18 -5.32 8.55
N TRP A 133 -0.25 -4.47 9.58
CA TRP A 133 0.89 -3.71 10.06
C TRP A 133 1.98 -4.61 10.63
N ALA A 134 1.62 -5.52 11.55
CA ALA A 134 2.55 -6.45 12.18
C ALA A 134 3.27 -7.34 11.15
N SER A 135 2.53 -7.87 10.16
CA SER A 135 3.11 -8.69 9.09
C SER A 135 4.09 -7.92 8.22
N LEU A 136 3.79 -6.66 7.88
CA LEU A 136 4.69 -5.82 7.11
C LEU A 136 5.97 -5.47 7.90
N VAL A 137 5.83 -5.11 9.18
CA VAL A 137 6.96 -4.84 10.09
C VAL A 137 7.84 -6.08 10.23
N GLN A 138 7.24 -7.27 10.36
CA GLN A 138 7.95 -8.54 10.44
C GLN A 138 8.72 -8.83 9.15
N GLN A 139 8.10 -8.65 7.98
CA GLN A 139 8.76 -8.79 6.67
C GLN A 139 9.95 -7.82 6.54
N GLY A 140 9.77 -6.57 6.97
CA GLY A 140 10.84 -5.57 7.02
C GLY A 140 12.00 -5.98 7.91
N ARG A 141 11.70 -6.48 9.13
CA ARG A 141 12.70 -6.97 10.08
C ARG A 141 13.48 -8.16 9.52
N TYR A 142 12.83 -9.12 8.87
CA TYR A 142 13.49 -10.30 8.31
C TYR A 142 14.42 -9.96 7.15
N ARG A 143 14.15 -8.88 6.43
CA ARG A 143 15.05 -8.34 5.41
C ARG A 143 16.08 -7.36 5.97
N GLY A 144 16.31 -7.36 7.28
CA GLY A 144 17.29 -6.48 7.93
C GLY A 144 17.03 -4.99 7.70
N TRP A 145 15.77 -4.61 7.45
CA TRP A 145 15.34 -3.25 7.11
C TRP A 145 15.93 -2.68 5.81
N THR A 146 16.63 -3.50 5.01
CA THR A 146 17.08 -3.14 3.66
C THR A 146 15.98 -3.47 2.66
N THR A 147 14.87 -2.77 2.78
CA THR A 147 13.64 -3.04 2.01
C THR A 147 13.66 -2.33 0.66
N LEU A 148 14.55 -1.38 0.45
CA LEU A 148 14.73 -0.70 -0.84
C LEU A 148 15.80 -1.35 -1.70
N ALA A 149 15.51 -1.47 -2.99
CA ALA A 149 16.50 -1.80 -4.01
C ALA A 149 16.85 -0.54 -4.83
N PRO A 150 18.14 -0.30 -5.14
CA PRO A 150 18.52 0.78 -6.04
C PRO A 150 17.89 0.60 -7.41
N HIS A 151 17.23 1.63 -7.91
CA HIS A 151 16.73 1.66 -9.27
C HIS A 151 16.73 3.10 -9.78
N ASP A 152 17.07 3.27 -11.06
CA ASP A 152 17.38 4.60 -11.54
C ASP A 152 16.18 5.51 -11.69
N ARG A 153 14.97 4.97 -11.83
CA ARG A 153 13.77 5.75 -12.19
C ARG A 153 12.68 5.79 -11.12
N MET A 154 12.69 4.87 -10.17
CA MET A 154 11.58 4.73 -9.22
C MET A 154 12.03 4.08 -7.91
N LEU A 155 11.20 4.24 -6.88
CA LEU A 155 11.36 3.56 -5.61
C LEU A 155 10.98 2.08 -5.76
N VAL A 156 11.89 1.17 -5.43
CA VAL A 156 11.65 -0.27 -5.49
C VAL A 156 11.60 -0.81 -4.07
N TYR A 157 10.41 -1.17 -3.60
CA TYR A 157 10.18 -1.61 -2.23
C TYR A 157 9.90 -3.11 -2.18
N THR A 158 10.78 -3.85 -1.54
CA THR A 158 10.82 -5.30 -1.66
C THR A 158 10.07 -6.01 -0.54
N ALA A 159 9.81 -5.37 0.61
CA ALA A 159 9.31 -6.07 1.79
C ALA A 159 7.91 -6.67 1.59
N ALA A 160 7.03 -5.97 0.88
CA ALA A 160 5.64 -6.36 0.69
C ALA A 160 5.47 -7.51 -0.34
N SER A 161 4.77 -8.57 0.06
CA SER A 161 4.42 -9.69 -0.83
C SER A 161 3.17 -9.39 -1.66
N ARG A 162 2.95 -10.14 -2.76
CA ARG A 162 1.72 -10.01 -3.58
C ARG A 162 0.45 -10.27 -2.77
N VAL A 163 0.51 -11.28 -1.89
CA VAL A 163 -0.60 -11.66 -1.01
C VAL A 163 -0.88 -10.54 -0.02
N TRP A 164 0.16 -9.98 0.60
CA TRP A 164 0.02 -8.85 1.51
C TRP A 164 -0.58 -7.62 0.80
N ILE A 165 -0.12 -7.31 -0.41
CA ILE A 165 -0.63 -6.19 -1.22
C ILE A 165 -2.13 -6.36 -1.52
N LEU A 166 -2.55 -7.56 -1.90
CA LEU A 166 -3.96 -7.85 -2.17
C LEU A 166 -4.80 -7.73 -0.89
N ALA A 167 -4.33 -8.30 0.22
CA ALA A 167 -5.01 -8.21 1.51
C ALA A 167 -5.14 -6.76 1.98
N HIS A 168 -4.06 -5.97 1.84
CA HIS A 168 -4.05 -4.54 2.14
C HIS A 168 -5.01 -3.74 1.25
N ALA A 169 -5.07 -4.03 -0.05
CA ALA A 169 -6.01 -3.39 -0.98
C ALA A 169 -7.47 -3.70 -0.61
N VAL A 170 -7.79 -4.96 -0.30
CA VAL A 170 -9.14 -5.36 0.15
C VAL A 170 -9.49 -4.66 1.47
N TYR A 171 -8.56 -4.64 2.43
CA TYR A 171 -8.73 -3.95 3.70
C TYR A 171 -9.05 -2.47 3.51
N ARG A 172 -8.23 -1.74 2.75
CA ARG A 172 -8.42 -0.30 2.54
C ARG A 172 -9.71 -0.01 1.78
N TYR A 173 -10.08 -0.87 0.82
CA TYR A 173 -11.36 -0.73 0.13
C TYR A 173 -12.52 -0.81 1.12
N ILE A 174 -12.55 -1.84 1.97
CA ILE A 174 -13.59 -2.01 2.99
C ILE A 174 -13.53 -0.87 4.03
N LEU A 175 -12.33 -0.42 4.41
CA LEU A 175 -12.13 0.67 5.36
C LEU A 175 -12.79 1.97 4.88
N ARG A 176 -12.69 2.30 3.59
CA ARG A 176 -13.33 3.48 2.97
C ARG A 176 -14.85 3.39 2.85
N THR A 177 -15.42 2.27 3.28
CA THR A 177 -16.87 2.09 3.40
C THR A 177 -17.31 2.07 4.87
N LEU A 178 -16.46 2.48 5.81
CA LEU A 178 -16.87 2.71 7.21
C LEU A 178 -17.49 4.09 7.40
N PRO A 179 -18.40 4.27 8.38
CA PRO A 179 -19.04 5.56 8.62
C PRO A 179 -18.08 6.70 8.93
N ALA A 180 -17.06 6.42 9.76
CA ALA A 180 -15.93 7.30 10.02
C ALA A 180 -15.22 7.85 8.76
N THR A 181 -15.43 7.23 7.60
CA THR A 181 -14.77 7.58 6.34
C THR A 181 -15.73 8.04 5.24
N TYR A 182 -17.03 8.16 5.51
CA TYR A 182 -18.06 8.40 4.50
C TYR A 182 -17.89 9.71 3.71
N GLY A 183 -17.35 10.76 4.32
CA GLY A 183 -17.00 12.02 3.66
C GLY A 183 -15.93 11.81 2.58
N ALA A 184 -14.65 11.74 2.94
CA ALA A 184 -13.57 11.56 1.96
C ALA A 184 -13.62 10.22 1.19
N GLY A 185 -14.32 9.20 1.72
CA GLY A 185 -14.29 7.82 1.22
C GLY A 185 -14.94 7.60 -0.15
N HIS A 186 -15.94 8.39 -0.53
CA HIS A 186 -16.63 8.23 -1.83
C HIS A 186 -15.74 8.61 -3.03
N ARG A 187 -14.96 9.70 -2.93
CA ARG A 187 -13.96 10.11 -3.94
C ARG A 187 -12.85 9.07 -4.09
N CYS A 188 -12.44 8.48 -2.97
CA CYS A 188 -11.31 7.54 -2.91
C CYS A 188 -11.71 6.06 -3.08
N ARG A 189 -12.91 5.73 -3.57
CA ARG A 189 -13.36 4.33 -3.72
C ARG A 189 -12.52 3.50 -4.69
N LEU A 190 -12.03 4.11 -5.76
CA LEU A 190 -11.20 3.42 -6.76
C LEU A 190 -9.71 3.44 -6.41
N LEU A 191 -9.32 4.03 -5.28
CA LEU A 191 -7.91 4.28 -4.97
C LEU A 191 -7.07 3.00 -4.98
N ASP A 192 -7.59 1.89 -4.42
CA ASP A 192 -6.86 0.61 -4.44
C ASP A 192 -6.74 0.02 -5.84
N ALA A 193 -7.81 0.09 -6.64
CA ALA A 193 -7.77 -0.36 -8.02
C ALA A 193 -6.79 0.47 -8.86
N LEU A 194 -6.73 1.78 -8.62
CA LEU A 194 -5.78 2.69 -9.25
C LEU A 194 -4.34 2.42 -8.79
N SER A 195 -4.08 2.18 -7.50
CA SER A 195 -2.75 1.80 -6.99
C SER A 195 -2.28 0.47 -7.59
N LEU A 196 -3.15 -0.54 -7.67
CA LEU A 196 -2.84 -1.82 -8.31
C LEU A 196 -2.60 -1.65 -9.82
N GLY A 197 -3.43 -0.88 -10.52
CA GLY A 197 -3.25 -0.59 -11.95
C GLY A 197 -1.95 0.15 -12.23
N MET A 198 -1.63 1.17 -11.44
CA MET A 198 -0.39 1.92 -11.53
C MET A 198 0.83 1.04 -11.22
N ALA A 199 0.77 0.16 -10.22
CA ALA A 199 1.83 -0.78 -9.91
C ALA A 199 2.09 -1.74 -11.09
N LEU A 200 1.04 -2.17 -11.80
CA LEU A 200 1.17 -2.99 -13.00
C LEU A 200 1.82 -2.23 -14.15
N LEU A 201 1.43 -0.97 -14.38
CA LEU A 201 2.05 -0.13 -15.41
C LEU A 201 3.54 0.11 -15.13
N LEU A 202 3.89 0.46 -13.88
CA LEU A 202 5.27 0.65 -13.46
C LEU A 202 6.10 -0.65 -13.56
N SER A 203 5.51 -1.77 -13.17
CA SER A 203 6.12 -3.11 -13.29
C SER A 203 6.48 -3.43 -14.73
N ARG A 204 5.57 -3.16 -15.68
CA ARG A 204 5.84 -3.35 -17.11
C ARG A 204 6.90 -2.39 -17.63
N ALA A 205 6.83 -1.11 -17.26
CA ALA A 205 7.77 -0.10 -17.73
C ALA A 205 9.20 -0.33 -17.22
N ALA A 206 9.35 -0.87 -16.03
CA ALA A 206 10.66 -1.11 -15.39
C ALA A 206 11.18 -2.54 -15.55
N GLY A 207 10.37 -3.49 -16.04
CA GLY A 207 10.74 -4.91 -16.09
C GLY A 207 10.94 -5.53 -14.70
N LEU A 208 10.26 -5.00 -13.67
CA LEU A 208 10.38 -5.47 -12.29
C LEU A 208 9.15 -6.24 -11.84
N PRO A 209 9.26 -7.11 -10.81
CA PRO A 209 8.10 -7.74 -10.19
C PRO A 209 7.07 -6.71 -9.72
N PHE A 210 5.80 -6.98 -10.01
CA PHE A 210 4.65 -6.16 -9.59
C PHE A 210 4.73 -5.67 -8.14
N ALA A 211 4.99 -6.60 -7.22
CA ALA A 211 5.04 -6.31 -5.79
C ALA A 211 6.07 -5.24 -5.44
N HIS A 212 7.19 -5.20 -6.17
CA HIS A 212 8.26 -4.24 -5.89
C HIS A 212 7.91 -2.81 -6.30
N CYS A 213 6.89 -2.64 -7.14
CA CYS A 213 6.46 -1.34 -7.65
C CYS A 213 5.29 -0.77 -6.86
N PHE A 214 4.66 -1.56 -5.98
CA PHE A 214 3.42 -1.18 -5.31
C PHE A 214 3.57 0.07 -4.43
N VAL A 215 4.63 0.16 -3.62
CA VAL A 215 4.83 1.33 -2.74
C VAL A 215 5.03 2.61 -3.55
N MET A 216 5.75 2.55 -4.68
CA MET A 216 5.86 3.71 -5.57
C MET A 216 4.51 4.08 -6.19
N ALA A 217 3.75 3.09 -6.64
CA ALA A 217 2.43 3.31 -7.21
C ALA A 217 1.48 3.97 -6.20
N ASP A 218 1.48 3.46 -4.97
CA ASP A 218 0.65 3.99 -3.90
C ASP A 218 1.10 5.40 -3.47
N ALA A 219 2.40 5.65 -3.44
CA ALA A 219 2.98 6.98 -3.21
C ALA A 219 2.69 7.98 -4.35
N LEU A 220 2.25 7.53 -5.52
CA LEU A 220 1.72 8.41 -6.57
C LEU A 220 0.22 8.62 -6.41
N VAL A 221 -0.51 7.52 -6.23
CA VAL A 221 -1.98 7.50 -6.27
C VAL A 221 -2.59 8.19 -5.06
N VAL A 222 -2.12 7.88 -3.85
CA VAL A 222 -2.67 8.44 -2.61
C VAL A 222 -2.47 9.96 -2.56
N PRO A 223 -1.25 10.51 -2.72
CA PRO A 223 -1.07 11.96 -2.67
C PRO A 223 -1.71 12.70 -3.83
N ALA A 224 -1.81 12.08 -5.02
CA ALA A 224 -2.53 12.68 -6.16
C ALA A 224 -4.04 12.79 -5.88
N ALA A 225 -4.65 11.77 -5.27
CA ALA A 225 -6.06 11.82 -4.90
C ALA A 225 -6.30 12.85 -3.79
N ALA A 226 -5.45 12.90 -2.77
CA ALA A 226 -5.56 13.87 -1.68
C ALA A 226 -5.38 15.30 -2.19
N GLY A 227 -4.33 15.54 -3.00
CA GLY A 227 -4.09 16.85 -3.62
C GLY A 227 -5.19 17.27 -4.57
N TRP A 228 -5.71 16.35 -5.38
CA TRP A 228 -6.83 16.64 -6.27
C TRP A 228 -8.10 16.96 -5.48
N SER A 229 -8.37 16.24 -4.38
CA SER A 229 -9.51 16.54 -3.50
C SER A 229 -9.39 17.95 -2.92
N ALA A 230 -8.24 18.29 -2.34
CA ALA A 230 -8.01 19.60 -1.74
C ALA A 230 -8.13 20.74 -2.77
N ILE A 231 -7.59 20.57 -3.97
CA ILE A 231 -7.73 21.55 -5.06
C ILE A 231 -9.19 21.65 -5.50
N ALA A 232 -9.89 20.52 -5.67
CA ALA A 232 -11.28 20.54 -6.08
C ALA A 232 -12.18 21.23 -5.05
N ASP A 233 -11.91 21.04 -3.75
CA ASP A 233 -12.65 21.70 -2.67
C ASP A 233 -12.29 23.19 -2.57
N ALA A 234 -11.01 23.56 -2.65
CA ALA A 234 -10.57 24.96 -2.57
C ALA A 234 -11.13 25.86 -3.69
N PHE A 235 -11.52 25.27 -4.83
CA PHE A 235 -12.05 25.98 -5.99
C PHE A 235 -13.50 25.59 -6.34
N ASP A 236 -14.20 24.87 -5.45
CA ASP A 236 -15.59 24.40 -5.66
C ASP A 236 -15.82 23.72 -7.02
N LEU A 237 -14.83 22.93 -7.48
CA LEU A 237 -14.85 22.29 -8.81
C LEU A 237 -15.74 21.06 -8.88
N LEU A 238 -16.12 20.51 -7.72
CA LEU A 238 -16.92 19.31 -7.59
C LEU A 238 -18.11 19.55 -6.67
N PRO A 239 -19.22 18.82 -6.87
CA PRO A 239 -20.38 18.93 -6.00
C PRO A 239 -20.01 18.58 -4.54
N PRO A 240 -20.67 19.21 -3.56
CA PRO A 240 -20.43 18.95 -2.16
C PRO A 240 -20.70 17.50 -1.80
N VAL A 241 -19.92 16.99 -0.86
CA VAL A 241 -20.01 15.62 -0.39
C VAL A 241 -21.26 15.47 0.48
N GLY A 242 -22.24 14.69 0.02
CA GLY A 242 -23.42 14.37 0.81
C GLY A 242 -23.12 13.34 1.91
N GLU A 243 -23.94 13.32 2.95
CA GLU A 243 -23.86 12.30 4.00
C GLU A 243 -24.16 10.92 3.41
N SER A 244 -23.32 9.92 3.69
CA SER A 244 -23.57 8.56 3.22
C SER A 244 -24.60 7.87 4.11
N ILE A 245 -25.53 7.15 3.47
CA ILE A 245 -26.42 6.22 4.18
C ILE A 245 -25.56 5.02 4.61
N GLY A 246 -25.71 4.58 5.85
CA GLY A 246 -25.03 3.38 6.36
C GLY A 246 -25.40 2.12 5.59
N PHE A 247 -24.65 1.03 5.82
CA PHE A 247 -25.01 -0.28 5.30
C PHE A 247 -26.16 -0.88 6.11
N ASP A 248 -26.90 -1.81 5.49
CA ASP A 248 -27.75 -2.73 6.25
C ASP A 248 -26.88 -3.71 7.06
N VAL A 249 -27.48 -4.33 8.07
CA VAL A 249 -26.78 -5.20 9.03
C VAL A 249 -26.12 -6.40 8.32
N GLU A 250 -26.78 -6.97 7.31
CA GLU A 250 -26.27 -8.13 6.58
C GLU A 250 -24.98 -7.81 5.83
N ARG A 251 -24.94 -6.68 5.11
CA ARG A 251 -23.74 -6.24 4.38
C ARG A 251 -22.62 -5.86 5.34
N ASP A 252 -22.94 -5.21 6.45
CA ASP A 252 -21.92 -4.88 7.45
C ASP A 252 -21.29 -6.13 8.06
N LEU A 253 -22.08 -7.18 8.31
CA LEU A 253 -21.57 -8.46 8.78
C LEU A 253 -20.69 -9.16 7.73
N PHE A 254 -21.10 -9.12 6.46
CA PHE A 254 -20.30 -9.66 5.36
C PHE A 254 -18.94 -8.95 5.23
N LEU A 255 -18.93 -7.62 5.27
CA LEU A 255 -17.70 -6.82 5.21
C LEU A 255 -16.81 -7.04 6.45
N ALA A 256 -17.40 -7.23 7.63
CA ALA A 256 -16.67 -7.62 8.84
C ALA A 256 -15.99 -8.99 8.67
N GLY A 257 -16.69 -9.97 8.10
CA GLY A 257 -16.14 -11.30 7.78
C GLY A 257 -14.96 -11.24 6.79
N LEU A 258 -15.06 -10.37 5.77
CA LEU A 258 -13.94 -10.11 4.86
C LEU A 258 -12.74 -9.47 5.56
N GLN A 259 -12.95 -8.52 6.48
CA GLN A 259 -11.86 -7.95 7.28
C GLN A 259 -11.19 -9.00 8.17
N LEU A 260 -11.95 -9.92 8.76
CA LEU A 260 -11.36 -11.04 9.51
C LEU A 260 -10.55 -11.98 8.61
N SER A 261 -11.01 -12.22 7.37
CA SER A 261 -10.26 -13.00 6.39
C SER A 261 -8.94 -12.32 6.02
N VAL A 262 -8.93 -11.00 5.83
CA VAL A 262 -7.70 -10.21 5.68
C VAL A 262 -6.78 -10.40 6.89
N ALA A 263 -7.32 -10.30 8.10
CA ALA A 263 -6.54 -10.47 9.33
C ALA A 263 -5.85 -11.84 9.38
N LEU A 264 -6.57 -12.91 9.05
CA LEU A 264 -6.03 -14.27 8.99
C LEU A 264 -4.94 -14.41 7.92
N VAL A 265 -5.15 -13.86 6.72
CA VAL A 265 -4.15 -13.89 5.64
C VAL A 265 -2.89 -13.12 6.03
N ALA A 266 -3.05 -11.95 6.65
CA ALA A 266 -1.92 -11.14 7.12
C ALA A 266 -1.16 -11.85 8.25
N ALA A 267 -1.87 -12.46 9.20
CA ALA A 267 -1.28 -13.27 10.26
C ALA A 267 -0.53 -14.49 9.71
N ALA A 268 -1.10 -15.21 8.73
CA ALA A 268 -0.43 -16.32 8.05
C ALA A 268 0.88 -15.87 7.38
N GLY A 269 0.88 -14.69 6.76
CA GLY A 269 2.08 -14.11 6.14
C GLY A 269 3.24 -13.83 7.10
N ILE A 270 2.98 -13.74 8.42
CA ILE A 270 4.03 -13.67 9.44
C ILE A 270 4.76 -15.02 9.55
N PHE A 271 4.01 -16.12 9.54
CA PHE A 271 4.56 -17.47 9.61
C PHE A 271 5.35 -17.79 8.35
N ASP A 272 4.83 -17.47 7.16
CA ASP A 272 5.55 -17.67 5.90
C ASP A 272 6.91 -16.95 5.90
N ALA A 273 6.92 -15.69 6.35
CA ALA A 273 8.15 -14.91 6.41
C ALA A 273 9.17 -15.47 7.44
N TRP A 274 8.69 -16.10 8.51
CA TRP A 274 9.54 -16.81 9.47
C TRP A 274 10.13 -18.09 8.88
N VAL A 275 9.32 -18.88 8.16
CA VAL A 275 9.77 -20.11 7.48
C VAL A 275 10.84 -19.77 6.44
N ASP A 276 10.60 -18.78 5.58
CA ASP A 276 11.54 -18.35 4.55
C ASP A 276 12.90 -17.96 5.16
N LYS A 277 12.87 -17.17 6.23
CA LYS A 277 14.10 -16.79 6.93
C LYS A 277 14.83 -17.99 7.51
N SER A 278 14.11 -18.92 8.12
CA SER A 278 14.70 -20.11 8.74
C SER A 278 15.42 -20.97 7.70
N VAL A 279 14.83 -21.13 6.52
CA VAL A 279 15.45 -21.82 5.38
C VAL A 279 16.68 -21.08 4.85
N GLU A 280 16.65 -19.74 4.76
CA GLU A 280 17.83 -18.96 4.36
C GLU A 280 18.97 -19.06 5.37
N ASP A 281 18.66 -18.97 6.66
CA ASP A 281 19.65 -19.07 7.74
C ASP A 281 20.30 -20.47 7.74
N GLU A 282 19.51 -21.53 7.52
CA GLU A 282 20.02 -22.90 7.36
C GLU A 282 20.95 -23.03 6.13
N LYS A 283 20.57 -22.44 4.99
CA LYS A 283 21.43 -22.41 3.79
C LYS A 283 22.74 -21.68 4.05
N ARG A 284 22.71 -20.55 4.76
CA ARG A 284 23.91 -19.78 5.13
C ARG A 284 24.80 -20.55 6.10
N GLU A 285 24.22 -21.27 7.05
CA GLU A 285 24.95 -22.12 7.96
C GLU A 285 25.62 -23.28 7.23
N LYS A 286 24.91 -23.98 6.34
CA LYS A 286 25.46 -25.01 5.46
C LYS A 286 26.58 -24.49 4.54
N ALA A 287 26.48 -23.25 4.08
CA ALA A 287 27.53 -22.62 3.28
C ALA A 287 28.78 -22.23 4.11
N ARG A 288 28.60 -21.88 5.39
CA ARG A 288 29.71 -21.57 6.31
C ARG A 288 30.44 -22.82 6.79
N ASN A 289 29.68 -23.90 7.02
CA ASN A 289 30.19 -25.21 7.42
C ASN A 289 29.82 -26.24 6.35
N PRO A 290 30.49 -26.23 5.18
CA PRO A 290 30.27 -27.28 4.20
C PRO A 290 30.60 -28.60 4.89
N GLN A 291 29.58 -29.45 5.10
CA GLN A 291 29.84 -30.81 5.55
C GLN A 291 30.85 -31.41 4.58
N PRO A 292 31.90 -32.11 5.07
CA PRO A 292 32.76 -32.86 4.16
C PRO A 292 31.84 -33.73 3.34
N LEU A 293 31.95 -33.65 2.01
CA LEU A 293 31.27 -34.54 1.07
C LEU A 293 31.38 -35.93 1.68
N GLN A 294 30.29 -36.44 2.27
CA GLN A 294 30.20 -37.85 2.57
C GLN A 294 30.36 -38.47 1.20
N GLN A 295 31.57 -38.96 0.93
CA GLN A 295 31.86 -39.75 -0.24
C GLN A 295 30.73 -40.76 -0.26
N LEU A 296 29.89 -40.65 -1.29
CA LEU A 296 28.82 -41.58 -1.56
C LEU A 296 29.57 -42.91 -1.78
N ARG A 297 29.82 -43.63 -0.69
CA ARG A 297 30.38 -44.95 -0.70
C ARG A 297 29.30 -45.72 -1.39
N LYS A 298 29.46 -45.96 -2.69
CA LYS A 298 28.62 -46.87 -3.46
C LYS A 298 28.64 -48.17 -2.68
N VAL A 299 27.62 -48.39 -1.86
CA VAL A 299 27.40 -49.67 -1.22
C VAL A 299 27.14 -50.61 -2.40
N PRO A 300 27.97 -51.64 -2.61
CA PRO A 300 27.66 -52.61 -3.65
C PRO A 300 26.32 -53.23 -3.28
N VAL A 301 25.31 -52.99 -4.12
CA VAL A 301 24.01 -53.65 -4.02
C VAL A 301 24.27 -55.15 -4.18
N PRO A 302 24.07 -55.99 -3.15
CA PRO A 302 24.16 -57.42 -3.34
C PRO A 302 22.99 -57.85 -4.23
N LYS A 303 23.31 -58.35 -5.43
CA LYS A 303 22.34 -59.04 -6.28
C LYS A 303 22.09 -60.42 -5.67
N SER A 304 21.06 -60.54 -4.84
CA SER A 304 20.45 -61.84 -4.54
C SER A 304 18.97 -61.75 -4.87
N TYR A 305 18.63 -62.13 -6.10
CA TYR A 305 17.29 -62.57 -6.43
C TYR A 305 17.20 -64.02 -5.98
N GLU A 306 16.66 -64.27 -4.79
CA GLU A 306 16.06 -65.57 -4.50
C GLU A 306 14.66 -65.55 -5.09
N VAL A 307 14.53 -66.29 -6.19
CA VAL A 307 13.28 -66.67 -6.82
C VAL A 307 12.61 -67.67 -5.89
N TYR A 308 11.48 -67.30 -5.29
CA TYR A 308 10.53 -68.29 -4.81
C TYR A 308 9.55 -68.56 -5.95
N GLU A 309 9.71 -69.73 -6.57
CA GLU A 309 8.66 -70.38 -7.35
C GLU A 309 7.49 -70.76 -6.43
N VAL A 310 6.31 -70.83 -7.05
CA VAL A 310 4.95 -71.02 -6.51
C VAL A 310 4.83 -72.19 -5.53
#